data_AF-A0A496ABC5-F1
#
_entry.id   AF-A0A496ABC5-F1
#
_cell.length_a   1.000
_cell.length_b   1.000
_cell.length_c   1.000
_cell.angle_alpha   90.00
_cell.angle_beta   90.00
_cell.angle_gamma   90.00
#
_symmetry.space_group_name_H-M   'P 1'
#
loop_
_entity.id
_entity.type
_entity.pdbx_description
1 polymer ?
#
loop_
_entity_poly.entity_id
_entity_poly.type
_entity_poly.pdbx_seq_one_letter_code
_entity_poly.pdbx_strand_id
1 'polypeptide(L)'
;MKWSADLRNVLRHLNARILTARKSKKNKMLQAKLEVQQRDTFGKQSARDLRRKGGVPAVLYGRAQDTVSIQLNARIFNQFLRTYGENVIINMVIGEEDSETVIIKEIQRHPVEKQKLIHADFIRISLDEPVTSAVPVVLEGNPPGIQEGGVLEFPLRQVTLHCLPMQMPTDISVNVGELDIGDSIYVSDLSLDEEIEILDDPQRIIATVSQPRVQLEEETPEAEEGEEGEVEGEEGEEAAEQPSEPEVISRRRSDDDDEDE
;
A
#
# COMPACT_ATOMS: atom_id res chain seq x y z
N MET A 1 -39.11 27.77 35.44
CA MET A 1 -37.67 27.69 35.79
C MET A 1 -37.38 26.32 36.42
N LYS A 2 -36.12 25.84 36.35
CA LYS A 2 -35.64 24.53 36.88
C LYS A 2 -35.98 23.25 36.08
N TRP A 3 -35.85 23.28 34.76
CA TRP A 3 -35.51 22.09 33.96
C TRP A 3 -34.27 22.45 33.13
N SER A 4 -33.06 22.18 33.65
CA SER A 4 -31.82 22.59 32.96
C SER A 4 -30.53 21.89 33.45
N ALA A 5 -30.47 21.45 34.71
CA ALA A 5 -29.27 20.80 35.26
C ALA A 5 -29.25 19.28 34.99
N ASP A 6 -30.31 18.56 35.41
CA ASP A 6 -30.34 17.09 35.34
C ASP A 6 -30.21 16.57 33.92
N LEU A 7 -31.02 17.04 32.97
CA LEU A 7 -30.94 16.56 31.57
C LEU A 7 -29.55 16.77 30.95
N ARG A 8 -28.84 17.86 31.28
CA ARG A 8 -27.45 18.07 30.82
C ARG A 8 -26.43 17.21 31.56
N ASN A 9 -26.68 16.81 32.81
CA ASN A 9 -25.86 15.84 33.50
C ASN A 9 -26.11 14.41 33.01
N VAL A 10 -27.36 14.04 32.76
CA VAL A 10 -27.75 12.75 32.17
C VAL A 10 -27.17 12.64 30.76
N LEU A 11 -27.28 13.65 29.89
CA LEU A 11 -26.65 13.62 28.57
C LEU A 11 -25.13 13.52 28.64
N ARG A 12 -24.47 14.24 29.57
CA ARG A 12 -23.02 14.13 29.75
C ARG A 12 -22.60 12.75 30.28
N HIS A 13 -23.36 12.14 31.19
CA HIS A 13 -23.07 10.78 31.65
C HIS A 13 -23.42 9.71 30.61
N LEU A 14 -24.43 9.93 29.77
CA LEU A 14 -24.77 9.02 28.67
C LEU A 14 -23.72 9.10 27.57
N ASN A 15 -23.33 10.30 27.13
CA ASN A 15 -22.26 10.50 26.17
C ASN A 15 -20.92 10.01 26.72
N ALA A 16 -20.60 10.27 28.00
CA ALA A 16 -19.42 9.68 28.63
C ALA A 16 -19.48 8.16 28.60
N ARG A 17 -20.58 7.51 29.01
CA ARG A 17 -20.70 6.04 28.94
C ARG A 17 -20.64 5.49 27.50
N ILE A 18 -21.16 6.22 26.51
CA ILE A 18 -21.07 5.86 25.10
C ILE A 18 -19.62 5.98 24.60
N LEU A 19 -18.90 7.07 24.94
CA LEU A 19 -17.48 7.24 24.64
C LEU A 19 -16.61 6.21 25.37
N THR A 20 -16.86 5.91 26.65
CA THR A 20 -16.11 4.90 27.42
C THR A 20 -16.39 3.49 26.88
N ALA A 21 -17.62 3.17 26.49
CA ALA A 21 -17.94 1.90 25.84
C ALA A 21 -17.35 1.78 24.42
N ARG A 22 -17.20 2.90 23.69
CA ARG A 22 -16.52 2.97 22.38
C ARG A 22 -15.00 2.85 22.53
N LYS A 23 -14.38 3.46 23.57
CA LYS A 23 -12.95 3.29 23.91
C LYS A 23 -12.65 1.85 24.38
N SER A 24 -13.54 1.24 25.17
CA SER A 24 -13.41 -0.16 25.63
C SER A 24 -13.51 -1.24 24.53
N LYS A 25 -13.98 -0.92 23.32
CA LYS A 25 -13.98 -1.88 22.19
C LYS A 25 -12.69 -1.85 21.36
N LYS A 26 -11.85 -0.81 21.48
CA LYS A 26 -10.63 -0.68 20.66
C LYS A 26 -9.53 -1.67 21.06
N ASN A 27 -9.42 -2.05 22.32
CA ASN A 27 -8.36 -2.97 22.80
C ASN A 27 -8.78 -4.45 22.75
N LYS A 28 -9.60 -4.86 21.77
CA LYS A 28 -9.91 -6.29 21.60
C LYS A 28 -8.86 -6.92 20.69
N MET A 29 -7.95 -7.69 21.29
CA MET A 29 -6.91 -8.47 20.61
C MET A 29 -7.46 -9.15 19.35
N LEU A 30 -7.12 -8.62 18.18
CA LEU A 30 -7.25 -9.30 16.91
C LEU A 30 -6.02 -10.20 16.77
N GLN A 31 -6.02 -11.34 17.47
CA GLN A 31 -5.11 -12.44 17.16
C GLN A 31 -5.81 -13.32 16.13
N ALA A 32 -5.31 -13.30 14.89
CA ALA A 32 -5.89 -14.04 13.79
C ALA A 32 -4.95 -15.18 13.36
N LYS A 33 -5.50 -16.39 13.19
CA LYS A 33 -4.72 -17.56 12.72
C LYS A 33 -4.56 -17.47 11.19
N LEU A 34 -3.34 -17.68 10.70
CA LEU A 34 -3.07 -17.83 9.27
C LEU A 34 -2.24 -19.09 9.03
N GLU A 35 -2.77 -20.03 8.24
CA GLU A 35 -2.08 -21.27 7.89
C GLU A 35 -1.27 -21.06 6.60
N VAL A 36 0.01 -21.42 6.63
CA VAL A 36 0.96 -21.22 5.54
C VAL A 36 1.78 -22.48 5.29
N GLN A 37 2.29 -22.61 4.08
CA GLN A 37 3.18 -23.72 3.72
C GLN A 37 4.58 -23.19 3.45
N GLN A 38 5.61 -23.92 3.89
CA GLN A 38 6.99 -23.64 3.49
C GLN A 38 7.18 -23.90 1.99
N ARG A 39 8.17 -23.24 1.38
CA ARG A 39 8.37 -23.23 -0.07
C ARG A 39 9.86 -23.30 -0.45
N ASP A 40 10.26 -24.42 -1.06
CA ASP A 40 11.65 -24.71 -1.47
C ASP A 40 12.03 -24.21 -2.89
N THR A 41 11.28 -23.21 -3.41
CA THR A 41 11.18 -22.73 -4.82
C THR A 41 12.28 -23.04 -5.85
N PHE A 42 13.02 -22.06 -6.40
CA PHE A 42 13.07 -20.59 -6.17
C PHE A 42 13.00 -19.79 -7.50
N GLY A 43 13.03 -18.46 -7.41
CA GLY A 43 13.23 -17.57 -8.57
C GLY A 43 11.97 -17.14 -9.36
N LYS A 44 12.21 -16.42 -10.47
CA LYS A 44 11.19 -15.69 -11.25
C LYS A 44 10.10 -16.59 -11.81
N GLN A 45 10.44 -17.76 -12.33
CA GLN A 45 9.47 -18.63 -13.01
C GLN A 45 8.56 -19.35 -12.01
N SER A 46 9.12 -19.96 -10.97
CA SER A 46 8.32 -20.64 -9.93
C SER A 46 7.37 -19.67 -9.22
N ALA A 47 7.80 -18.43 -8.95
CA ALA A 47 6.92 -17.37 -8.41
C ALA A 47 5.78 -16.96 -9.36
N ARG A 48 5.99 -17.00 -10.69
CA ARG A 48 4.94 -16.73 -11.69
C ARG A 48 3.94 -17.88 -11.78
N ASP A 49 4.42 -19.12 -11.74
CA ASP A 49 3.57 -20.30 -11.83
C ASP A 49 2.78 -20.54 -10.52
N LEU A 50 3.37 -20.24 -9.35
CA LEU A 50 2.66 -20.19 -8.07
C LEU A 50 1.49 -19.19 -8.11
N ARG A 51 1.74 -17.97 -8.61
CA ARG A 51 0.70 -16.94 -8.80
C ARG A 51 -0.37 -17.35 -9.80
N ARG A 52 -0.01 -18.07 -10.87
CA ARG A 52 -0.99 -18.64 -11.82
C ARG A 52 -1.88 -19.72 -11.17
N LYS A 53 -1.34 -20.49 -10.22
CA LYS A 53 -2.07 -21.49 -9.42
C LYS A 53 -2.88 -20.88 -8.27
N GLY A 54 -2.90 -19.55 -8.11
CA GLY A 54 -3.62 -18.87 -7.03
C GLY A 54 -2.90 -18.86 -5.68
N GLY A 55 -1.59 -19.11 -5.66
CA GLY A 55 -0.73 -18.89 -4.49
C GLY A 55 -0.07 -17.51 -4.50
N VAL A 56 0.30 -17.00 -3.33
CA VAL A 56 1.13 -15.78 -3.18
C VAL A 56 2.46 -16.20 -2.56
N PRO A 57 3.61 -15.90 -3.20
CA PRO A 57 4.91 -16.05 -2.54
C PRO A 57 5.01 -15.01 -1.42
N ALA A 58 5.54 -15.43 -0.28
CA ALA A 58 5.75 -14.55 0.86
C ALA A 58 7.04 -14.93 1.59
N VAL A 59 7.55 -14.01 2.41
CA VAL A 59 8.78 -14.17 3.18
C VAL A 59 8.53 -13.82 4.63
N LEU A 60 9.10 -14.61 5.53
CA LEU A 60 9.03 -14.43 6.97
C LEU A 60 10.44 -14.24 7.53
N TYR A 61 10.68 -13.15 8.24
CA TYR A 61 11.98 -12.80 8.82
C TYR A 61 11.84 -12.08 10.18
N GLY A 62 12.96 -11.81 10.84
CA GLY A 62 13.00 -11.05 12.09
C GLY A 62 13.48 -11.86 13.29
N ARG A 63 13.57 -11.20 14.46
CA ARG A 63 14.04 -11.76 15.74
C ARG A 63 15.39 -12.51 15.69
N ALA A 64 16.28 -12.11 14.77
CA ALA A 64 17.56 -12.78 14.49
C ALA A 64 17.45 -14.27 14.16
N GLN A 65 16.29 -14.72 13.66
CA GLN A 65 16.06 -16.07 13.14
C GLN A 65 16.18 -16.11 11.62
N ASP A 66 16.44 -17.30 11.07
CA ASP A 66 16.59 -17.52 9.63
C ASP A 66 15.33 -17.13 8.84
N THR A 67 15.55 -16.52 7.68
CA THR A 67 14.49 -16.09 6.77
C THR A 67 13.80 -17.30 6.12
N VAL A 68 12.51 -17.49 6.39
CA VAL A 68 11.73 -18.61 5.84
C VAL A 68 10.95 -18.14 4.62
N SER A 69 11.09 -18.87 3.51
CA SER A 69 10.25 -18.72 2.33
C SER A 69 8.96 -19.51 2.49
N ILE A 70 7.83 -18.81 2.39
CA ILE A 70 6.49 -19.38 2.55
C ILE A 70 5.63 -19.15 1.30
N GLN A 71 4.51 -19.87 1.23
CA GLN A 71 3.45 -19.66 0.25
C GLN A 71 2.08 -19.58 0.94
N LEU A 72 1.27 -18.63 0.47
CA LEU A 72 -0.08 -18.38 0.96
C LEU A 72 -1.10 -18.74 -0.12
N ASN A 73 -2.30 -19.15 0.28
CA ASN A 73 -3.44 -19.21 -0.65
C ASN A 73 -3.99 -17.78 -0.87
N ALA A 74 -3.99 -17.29 -2.12
CA ALA A 74 -4.39 -15.91 -2.43
C ALA A 74 -5.86 -15.61 -2.09
N ARG A 75 -6.75 -16.60 -2.11
CA ARG A 75 -8.18 -16.43 -1.75
C ARG A 75 -8.35 -16.31 -0.25
N ILE A 76 -7.69 -17.19 0.52
CA ILE A 76 -7.73 -17.16 1.99
C ILE A 76 -7.09 -15.85 2.49
N PHE A 77 -5.91 -15.49 1.98
CA PHE A 77 -5.22 -14.29 2.41
C PHE A 77 -5.97 -12.99 2.03
N ASN A 78 -6.57 -12.91 0.84
CA ASN A 78 -7.44 -11.77 0.52
C ASN A 78 -8.68 -11.68 1.44
N GLN A 79 -9.28 -12.81 1.83
CA GLN A 79 -10.39 -12.80 2.78
C GLN A 79 -9.94 -12.38 4.18
N PHE A 80 -8.77 -12.83 4.62
CA PHE A 80 -8.12 -12.41 5.85
C PHE A 80 -7.97 -10.88 5.89
N LEU A 81 -7.32 -10.30 4.87
CA LEU A 81 -7.07 -8.86 4.79
C LEU A 81 -8.36 -8.02 4.80
N ARG A 82 -9.46 -8.54 4.21
CA ARG A 82 -10.78 -7.89 4.23
C ARG A 82 -11.50 -8.00 5.59
N THR A 83 -11.14 -8.98 6.41
CA THR A 83 -11.80 -9.27 7.70
C THR A 83 -11.07 -8.61 8.86
N TYR A 84 -9.74 -8.60 8.79
CA TYR A 84 -8.85 -8.17 9.86
C TYR A 84 -8.10 -6.87 9.55
N GLY A 85 -7.94 -6.50 8.28
CA GLY A 85 -7.08 -5.40 7.85
C GLY A 85 -5.63 -5.83 7.61
N GLU A 86 -4.75 -4.85 7.43
CA GLU A 86 -3.32 -5.08 7.19
C GLU A 86 -2.51 -5.04 8.50
N ASN A 87 -2.93 -4.23 9.49
CA ASN A 87 -2.27 -4.08 10.78
C ASN A 87 -2.93 -4.94 11.87
N VAL A 88 -2.58 -6.23 11.87
CA VAL A 88 -3.09 -7.23 12.81
C VAL A 88 -1.99 -8.21 13.22
N ILE A 89 -2.03 -8.63 14.49
CA ILE A 89 -1.13 -9.66 15.03
C ILE A 89 -1.61 -11.03 14.54
N ILE A 90 -0.72 -11.74 13.86
CA ILE A 90 -1.02 -13.02 13.22
C ILE A 90 -0.31 -14.12 13.98
N ASN A 91 -1.06 -15.15 14.37
CA ASN A 91 -0.49 -16.43 14.78
C ASN A 91 -0.36 -17.27 13.51
N MET A 92 0.83 -17.21 12.90
CA MET A 92 1.16 -17.90 11.66
C MET A 92 1.55 -19.34 11.96
N VAL A 93 0.85 -20.30 11.35
CA VAL A 93 1.17 -21.73 11.48
C VAL A 93 1.86 -22.21 10.21
N ILE A 94 3.09 -22.69 10.34
CA ILE A 94 3.95 -23.14 9.24
C ILE A 94 3.94 -24.68 9.25
N GLY A 95 3.25 -25.29 8.28
CA GLY A 95 3.07 -26.75 8.29
C GLY A 95 2.10 -27.20 9.39
N GLU A 96 2.50 -28.19 10.21
CA GLU A 96 1.60 -28.87 11.16
C GLU A 96 1.84 -28.58 12.66
N GLU A 97 3.02 -28.08 13.07
CA GLU A 97 3.34 -27.88 14.50
C GLU A 97 3.85 -26.48 14.89
N ASP A 98 4.64 -25.80 14.06
CA ASP A 98 5.25 -24.51 14.44
C ASP A 98 4.28 -23.33 14.29
N SER A 99 4.03 -22.62 15.40
CA SER A 99 3.26 -21.38 15.44
C SER A 99 4.13 -20.18 15.83
N GLU A 100 4.18 -19.16 14.97
CA GLU A 100 4.93 -17.93 15.20
C GLU A 100 4.03 -16.69 15.28
N THR A 101 4.38 -15.74 16.15
CA THR A 101 3.69 -14.44 16.25
C THR A 101 4.33 -13.43 15.31
N VAL A 102 3.56 -12.97 14.33
CA VAL A 102 4.07 -12.14 13.22
C VAL A 102 3.12 -10.99 12.90
N ILE A 103 3.64 -9.95 12.25
CA ILE A 103 2.86 -8.85 11.64
C ILE A 103 3.17 -8.78 10.14
N ILE A 104 2.21 -8.33 9.34
CA ILE A 104 2.42 -8.00 7.93
C ILE A 104 3.23 -6.70 7.86
N LYS A 105 4.43 -6.74 7.26
CA LYS A 105 5.26 -5.55 7.06
C LYS A 105 4.90 -4.80 5.77
N GLU A 106 4.65 -5.52 4.68
CA GLU A 106 4.32 -4.95 3.37
C GLU A 106 3.44 -5.93 2.58
N ILE A 107 2.54 -5.41 1.73
CA ILE A 107 1.78 -6.18 0.76
C ILE A 107 1.93 -5.55 -0.62
N GLN A 108 2.56 -6.28 -1.53
CA GLN A 108 2.69 -5.84 -2.92
C GLN A 108 1.46 -6.27 -3.70
N ARG A 109 0.68 -5.28 -4.17
CA ARG A 109 -0.54 -5.48 -4.96
C ARG A 109 -0.27 -5.20 -6.43
N HIS A 110 -0.96 -5.90 -7.33
CA HIS A 110 -0.87 -5.61 -8.76
C HIS A 110 -1.53 -4.25 -9.06
N PRO A 111 -0.88 -3.33 -9.82
CA PRO A 111 -1.37 -1.96 -9.98
C PRO A 111 -2.74 -1.88 -10.67
N VAL A 112 -2.97 -2.73 -11.69
CA VAL A 112 -4.26 -2.85 -12.38
C VAL A 112 -5.23 -3.74 -11.60
N GLU A 113 -4.92 -5.04 -11.48
CA GLU A 113 -5.73 -6.03 -10.75
C GLU A 113 -5.57 -5.93 -9.21
N LYS A 114 -6.18 -4.95 -8.53
CA LYS A 114 -6.02 -4.71 -7.07
C LYS A 114 -6.22 -5.94 -6.14
N GLN A 115 -7.00 -6.93 -6.57
CA GLN A 115 -7.26 -8.19 -5.84
C GLN A 115 -6.10 -9.20 -5.94
N LYS A 116 -5.18 -9.01 -6.89
CA LYS A 116 -4.05 -9.89 -7.19
C LYS A 116 -2.83 -9.43 -6.41
N LEU A 117 -2.42 -10.28 -5.48
CA LEU A 117 -1.24 -10.06 -4.64
C LEU A 117 0.00 -10.61 -5.35
N ILE A 118 1.06 -9.81 -5.36
CA ILE A 118 2.36 -10.14 -5.98
C ILE A 118 3.27 -10.78 -4.95
N HIS A 119 3.37 -10.16 -3.76
CA HIS A 119 4.22 -10.57 -2.65
C HIS A 119 3.59 -10.12 -1.32
N ALA A 120 3.99 -10.76 -0.22
CA ALA A 120 3.71 -10.28 1.13
C ALA A 120 4.89 -10.55 2.06
N ASP A 121 5.20 -9.58 2.90
CA ASP A 121 6.33 -9.60 3.83
C ASP A 121 5.79 -9.72 5.26
N PHE A 122 6.33 -10.66 6.02
CA PHE A 122 5.98 -10.89 7.42
C PHE A 122 7.20 -10.72 8.31
N ILE A 123 7.01 -9.99 9.41
CA ILE A 123 8.03 -9.79 10.44
C ILE A 123 7.61 -10.48 11.73
N ARG A 124 8.51 -11.29 12.28
CA ARG A 124 8.41 -11.88 13.62
C ARG A 124 8.55 -10.80 14.67
N ILE A 125 7.64 -10.78 15.65
CA ILE A 125 7.60 -9.73 16.69
C ILE A 125 7.57 -10.32 18.10
N SER A 126 8.08 -9.58 19.09
CA SER A 126 7.60 -9.73 20.48
C SER A 126 6.43 -8.77 20.69
N LEU A 127 5.61 -9.02 21.71
CA LEU A 127 4.61 -8.06 22.17
C LEU A 127 5.25 -6.86 22.91
N ASP A 128 6.48 -7.04 23.41
CA ASP A 128 7.23 -6.06 24.23
C ASP A 128 8.17 -5.16 23.42
N GLU A 129 8.33 -5.42 22.12
CA GLU A 129 9.23 -4.66 21.23
C GLU A 129 8.42 -3.71 20.34
N PRO A 130 8.79 -2.43 20.20
CA PRO A 130 8.08 -1.50 19.33
C PRO A 130 8.31 -1.84 17.85
N VAL A 131 7.30 -1.63 17.02
CA VAL A 131 7.28 -2.01 15.61
C VAL A 131 6.83 -0.84 14.76
N THR A 132 7.53 -0.61 13.64
CA THR A 132 7.14 0.37 12.62
C THR A 132 6.21 -0.26 11.57
N SER A 133 4.99 0.23 11.43
CA SER A 133 4.05 -0.22 10.40
C SER A 133 3.28 0.95 9.75
N ALA A 134 2.78 0.72 8.53
CA ALA A 134 1.96 1.68 7.79
C ALA A 134 0.47 1.42 8.05
N VAL A 135 -0.20 2.37 8.70
CA VAL A 135 -1.62 2.27 9.06
C VAL A 135 -2.50 3.02 8.06
N PRO A 136 -3.52 2.38 7.45
CA PRO A 136 -4.41 3.04 6.51
C PRO A 136 -5.27 4.10 7.20
N VAL A 137 -5.42 5.24 6.53
CA VAL A 137 -6.32 6.31 6.94
C VAL A 137 -7.68 6.11 6.25
N VAL A 138 -8.75 6.22 7.02
CA VAL A 138 -10.15 6.10 6.58
C VAL A 138 -10.84 7.45 6.81
N LEU A 139 -11.37 8.04 5.75
CA LEU A 139 -12.13 9.29 5.83
C LEU A 139 -13.58 8.97 6.23
N GLU A 140 -14.04 9.54 7.35
CA GLU A 140 -15.42 9.47 7.81
C GLU A 140 -16.16 10.79 7.55
N GLY A 141 -17.37 10.70 6.99
CA GLY A 141 -18.22 11.85 6.67
C GLY A 141 -18.18 12.28 5.20
N ASN A 142 -19.05 13.23 4.85
CA ASN A 142 -19.12 13.85 3.53
C ASN A 142 -18.79 15.34 3.68
N PRO A 143 -17.71 15.85 3.08
CA PRO A 143 -17.38 17.28 3.15
C PRO A 143 -18.49 18.15 2.53
N PRO A 144 -18.84 19.30 3.13
CA PRO A 144 -19.65 20.32 2.45
C PRO A 144 -18.97 20.79 1.16
N GLY A 145 -17.65 20.95 1.15
CA GLY A 145 -16.90 21.38 -0.03
C GLY A 145 -17.07 20.49 -1.27
N ILE A 146 -17.38 19.18 -1.14
CA ILE A 146 -17.72 18.33 -2.30
C ILE A 146 -19.11 18.69 -2.86
N GLN A 147 -20.07 19.01 -1.98
CA GLN A 147 -21.44 19.38 -2.39
C GLN A 147 -21.47 20.73 -3.12
N GLU A 148 -20.51 21.61 -2.80
CA GLU A 148 -20.27 22.89 -3.48
C GLU A 148 -19.48 22.75 -4.80
N GLY A 149 -19.12 21.52 -5.19
CA GLY A 149 -18.41 21.22 -6.44
C GLY A 149 -16.89 21.05 -6.33
N GLY A 150 -16.34 21.12 -5.12
CA GLY A 150 -14.93 20.85 -4.82
C GLY A 150 -14.53 19.39 -5.06
N VAL A 151 -13.24 19.17 -5.36
CA VAL A 151 -12.65 17.86 -5.57
C VAL A 151 -11.89 17.44 -4.32
N LEU A 152 -12.29 16.33 -3.70
CA LEU A 152 -11.55 15.76 -2.57
C LEU A 152 -10.33 14.98 -3.07
N GLU A 153 -9.15 15.53 -2.79
CA GLU A 153 -7.87 14.88 -3.01
C GLU A 153 -7.42 14.18 -1.72
N PHE A 154 -7.01 12.91 -1.83
CA PHE A 154 -6.54 12.10 -0.71
C PHE A 154 -5.15 11.52 -1.01
N PRO A 155 -4.10 12.38 -0.97
CA PRO A 155 -2.73 12.02 -1.35
C PRO A 155 -2.05 11.05 -0.36
N LEU A 156 -2.22 11.21 0.95
CA LEU A 156 -1.61 10.32 1.95
C LEU A 156 -2.65 9.32 2.49
N ARG A 157 -2.61 8.10 1.95
CA ARG A 157 -3.58 7.04 2.25
C ARG A 157 -3.21 6.15 3.44
N GLN A 158 -1.95 6.19 3.84
CA GLN A 158 -1.34 5.41 4.91
C GLN A 158 -0.36 6.31 5.67
N VAL A 159 -0.28 6.15 6.99
CA VAL A 159 0.64 6.89 7.88
C VAL A 159 1.52 5.88 8.62
N THR A 160 2.81 6.17 8.69
CA THR A 160 3.82 5.32 9.30
C THR A 160 3.88 5.60 10.81
N LEU A 161 3.48 4.61 11.60
CA LEU A 161 3.49 4.67 13.06
C LEU A 161 4.61 3.81 13.64
N HIS A 162 5.15 4.24 14.77
CA HIS A 162 6.05 3.50 15.63
C HIS A 162 5.42 3.38 17.03
N CYS A 163 5.04 2.16 17.40
CA CYS A 163 4.33 1.87 18.66
C CYS A 163 4.48 0.39 19.03
N LEU A 164 4.04 0.00 20.23
CA LEU A 164 3.97 -1.42 20.58
C LEU A 164 2.88 -2.13 19.76
N PRO A 165 3.08 -3.38 19.32
CA PRO A 165 2.08 -4.19 18.62
C PRO A 165 0.70 -4.23 19.28
N MET A 166 0.63 -4.11 20.61
CA MET A 166 -0.62 -4.12 21.37
C MET A 166 -1.42 -2.81 21.31
N GLN A 167 -0.78 -1.68 20.98
CA GLN A 167 -1.41 -0.36 20.85
C GLN A 167 -1.70 0.01 19.38
N MET A 168 -1.13 -0.74 18.42
CA MET A 168 -1.24 -0.45 17.00
C MET A 168 -2.70 -0.48 16.50
N PRO A 169 -3.26 0.64 16.00
CA PRO A 169 -4.61 0.65 15.46
C PRO A 169 -4.67 -0.04 14.10
N THR A 170 -5.80 -0.70 13.80
CA THR A 170 -6.04 -1.32 12.49
C THR A 170 -6.20 -0.27 11.38
N ASP A 171 -6.86 0.84 11.70
CA ASP A 171 -7.15 1.98 10.84
C ASP A 171 -7.22 3.29 11.65
N ILE A 172 -6.96 4.42 10.98
CA ILE A 172 -7.09 5.77 11.56
C ILE A 172 -8.30 6.46 10.93
N SER A 173 -9.36 6.63 11.69
CA SER A 173 -10.56 7.37 11.30
C SER A 173 -10.34 8.89 11.36
N VAL A 174 -10.39 9.58 10.22
CA VAL A 174 -10.29 11.04 10.10
C VAL A 174 -11.64 11.62 9.67
N ASN A 175 -12.19 12.55 10.44
CA ASN A 175 -13.46 13.19 10.10
C ASN A 175 -13.24 14.29 9.05
N VAL A 176 -13.99 14.24 7.96
CA VAL A 176 -13.92 15.22 6.85
C VAL A 176 -15.22 16.02 6.66
N GLY A 177 -16.19 15.85 7.56
CA GLY A 177 -17.51 16.49 7.47
C GLY A 177 -17.54 18.00 7.75
N GLU A 178 -16.41 18.60 8.13
CA GLU A 178 -16.24 20.04 8.40
C GLU A 178 -15.27 20.72 7.40
N LEU A 179 -14.86 20.03 6.32
CA LEU A 179 -13.96 20.59 5.31
C LEU A 179 -14.70 21.37 4.22
N ASP A 180 -14.41 22.67 4.14
CA ASP A 180 -14.85 23.56 3.07
C ASP A 180 -13.84 23.58 1.90
N ILE A 181 -14.17 24.30 0.83
CA ILE A 181 -13.31 24.43 -0.35
C ILE A 181 -12.04 25.22 -0.01
N GLY A 182 -10.87 24.60 -0.17
CA GLY A 182 -9.56 25.15 0.14
C GLY A 182 -8.94 24.59 1.42
N ASP A 183 -9.71 23.88 2.24
CA ASP A 183 -9.20 23.31 3.49
C ASP A 183 -8.34 22.06 3.26
N SER A 184 -7.44 21.83 4.21
CA SER A 184 -6.51 20.69 4.24
C SER A 184 -6.39 20.14 5.66
N ILE A 185 -6.40 18.82 5.79
CA ILE A 185 -6.05 18.11 7.04
C ILE A 185 -4.58 17.69 6.94
N TYR A 186 -3.80 18.00 7.96
CA TYR A 186 -2.39 17.65 8.07
C TYR A 186 -2.18 16.43 8.97
N VAL A 187 -1.00 15.81 8.89
CA VAL A 187 -0.61 14.73 9.80
C VAL A 187 -0.58 15.19 11.27
N SER A 188 -0.30 16.48 11.53
CA SER A 188 -0.41 17.08 12.87
C SER A 188 -1.80 17.02 13.49
N ASP A 189 -2.85 16.91 12.68
CA ASP A 189 -4.25 17.04 13.12
C ASP A 189 -4.84 15.68 13.52
N LEU A 190 -4.04 14.61 13.43
CA LEU A 190 -4.40 13.26 13.83
C LEU A 190 -4.50 13.14 15.36
N SER A 191 -5.72 12.88 15.84
CA SER A 191 -5.97 12.55 17.25
C SER A 191 -5.59 11.09 17.58
N LEU A 192 -4.29 10.84 17.74
CA LEU A 192 -3.75 9.58 18.27
C LEU A 192 -3.54 9.67 19.79
N ASP A 193 -3.51 8.51 20.47
CA ASP A 193 -3.16 8.44 21.89
C ASP A 193 -1.63 8.67 22.07
N GLU A 194 -1.21 9.26 23.20
CA GLU A 194 0.18 9.75 23.46
C GLU A 194 1.29 8.68 23.37
N GLU A 195 0.93 7.40 23.36
CA GLU A 195 1.85 6.26 23.31
C GLU A 195 2.23 5.84 21.86
N ILE A 196 1.76 6.58 20.85
CA ILE A 196 1.99 6.29 19.43
C ILE A 196 2.83 7.39 18.80
N GLU A 197 4.05 7.06 18.36
CA GLU A 197 4.92 7.98 17.61
C GLU A 197 4.57 7.94 16.11
N ILE A 198 4.43 9.12 15.49
CA ILE A 198 4.27 9.25 14.04
C ILE A 198 5.65 9.52 13.43
N LEU A 199 6.03 8.76 12.40
CA LEU A 199 7.32 8.94 11.70
C LEU A 199 7.22 9.77 10.41
N ASP A 200 6.01 9.99 9.90
CA ASP A 200 5.77 10.87 8.75
C ASP A 200 5.88 12.36 9.11
N ASP A 201 6.17 13.19 8.11
CA ASP A 201 6.25 14.65 8.25
C ASP A 201 4.90 15.24 8.73
N PRO A 202 4.86 15.96 9.87
CA PRO A 202 3.62 16.55 10.39
C PRO A 202 2.97 17.56 9.43
N GLN A 203 3.73 18.18 8.53
CA GLN A 203 3.22 19.11 7.52
C GLN A 203 2.66 18.41 6.28
N ARG A 204 2.68 17.08 6.22
CA ARG A 204 2.16 16.34 5.08
C ARG A 204 0.63 16.36 5.07
N ILE A 205 0.04 16.69 3.93
CA ILE A 205 -1.42 16.73 3.75
C ILE A 205 -1.96 15.30 3.67
N ILE A 206 -2.97 15.02 4.49
CA ILE A 206 -3.75 13.78 4.45
C ILE A 206 -4.83 13.88 3.37
N ALA A 207 -5.72 14.85 3.52
CA ALA A 207 -6.83 15.11 2.62
C ALA A 207 -7.00 16.63 2.43
N THR A 208 -7.39 17.05 1.23
CA THR A 208 -7.71 18.45 0.92
C THR A 208 -8.86 18.53 -0.07
N VAL A 209 -9.67 19.59 0.01
CA VAL A 209 -10.74 19.85 -0.97
C VAL A 209 -10.30 21.00 -1.88
N SER A 210 -9.93 20.69 -3.12
CA SER A 210 -9.49 21.68 -4.11
C SER A 210 -10.67 22.21 -4.94
N GLN A 211 -10.54 23.44 -5.46
CA GLN A 211 -11.51 23.95 -6.44
C GLN A 211 -11.39 23.18 -7.76
N PRO A 212 -12.50 22.82 -8.41
CA PRO A 212 -12.44 22.18 -9.71
C PRO A 212 -11.80 23.15 -10.70
N ARG A 213 -10.63 22.78 -11.22
CA ARG A 213 -10.05 23.48 -12.37
C ARG A 213 -10.90 23.15 -13.58
N VAL A 214 -11.89 24.00 -13.85
CA VAL A 214 -12.54 24.05 -15.15
C VAL A 214 -11.49 24.50 -16.14
N GLN A 215 -10.86 23.52 -16.81
CA GLN A 215 -10.31 23.75 -18.13
C GLN A 215 -11.51 24.07 -19.01
N LEU A 216 -11.79 25.36 -19.15
CA LEU A 216 -12.38 25.86 -20.38
C LEU A 216 -11.41 25.42 -21.47
N GLU A 217 -11.83 24.45 -22.28
CA GLU A 217 -11.36 24.37 -23.65
C GLU A 217 -11.69 25.74 -24.24
N GLU A 218 -10.70 26.62 -24.32
CA GLU A 218 -10.75 27.69 -25.30
C GLU A 218 -10.89 26.98 -26.64
N GLU A 219 -12.08 27.09 -27.25
CA GLU A 219 -12.29 26.74 -28.64
C GLU A 219 -11.19 27.45 -29.43
N THR A 220 -10.16 26.72 -29.85
CA THR A 220 -9.21 27.22 -30.84
C THR A 220 -10.00 27.50 -32.10
N PRO A 221 -10.15 28.76 -32.54
CA PRO A 221 -10.71 29.00 -33.85
C PRO A 221 -9.70 28.49 -34.87
N GLU A 222 -10.09 27.51 -35.68
CA GLU A 222 -9.41 27.21 -36.93
C GLU A 222 -9.35 28.50 -37.77
N ALA A 223 -8.14 28.89 -38.15
CA ALA A 223 -7.88 29.88 -39.19
C ALA A 223 -6.77 29.31 -40.07
N GLU A 224 -7.14 28.91 -41.28
CA GLU A 224 -6.27 28.29 -42.28
C GLU A 224 -5.24 29.29 -42.86
N GLU A 225 -4.13 28.71 -43.34
CA GLU A 225 -3.26 29.09 -44.48
C GLU A 225 -2.80 30.55 -44.72
N GLY A 226 -1.49 30.66 -45.01
CA GLY A 226 -0.83 31.87 -45.50
C GLY A 226 0.65 31.58 -45.81
N GLU A 227 0.93 31.31 -47.08
CA GLU A 227 2.15 30.64 -47.58
C GLU A 227 3.34 31.57 -47.91
N GLU A 228 4.49 30.94 -48.19
CA GLU A 228 5.71 31.41 -48.90
C GLU A 228 6.69 32.43 -48.27
N GLY A 229 7.99 32.14 -48.48
CA GLY A 229 9.13 32.97 -48.05
C GLY A 229 10.48 32.27 -48.16
N GLU A 230 10.74 31.52 -49.24
CA GLU A 230 11.95 30.71 -49.47
C GLU A 230 13.09 31.50 -50.14
N VAL A 231 14.33 31.30 -49.67
CA VAL A 231 15.64 31.41 -50.38
C VAL A 231 16.70 30.86 -49.40
N GLU A 232 17.34 29.69 -49.55
CA GLU A 232 18.06 29.03 -50.65
C GLU A 232 19.60 29.19 -50.52
N GLY A 233 20.32 28.06 -50.67
CA GLY A 233 21.77 27.96 -50.87
C GLY A 233 22.60 27.58 -49.61
N GLU A 234 23.48 26.58 -49.63
CA GLU A 234 23.77 25.50 -50.60
C GLU A 234 24.64 24.44 -49.85
N GLU A 235 24.20 23.18 -49.81
CA GLU A 235 24.83 21.98 -50.41
C GLU A 235 26.16 21.41 -49.82
N GLY A 236 26.29 20.08 -49.90
CA GLY A 236 27.53 19.36 -49.58
C GLY A 236 27.39 17.93 -49.03
N GLU A 237 26.71 17.04 -49.77
CA GLU A 237 26.82 15.55 -49.84
C GLU A 237 27.37 14.75 -48.62
N GLU A 238 26.59 13.84 -48.03
CA GLU A 238 26.40 12.44 -48.47
C GLU A 238 27.66 11.56 -48.51
N ALA A 239 27.75 10.60 -47.57
CA ALA A 239 28.25 9.25 -47.81
C ALA A 239 27.68 8.29 -46.76
N ALA A 240 27.02 7.22 -47.21
CA ALA A 240 26.49 6.16 -46.35
C ALA A 240 27.55 5.09 -46.04
N GLU A 241 27.43 4.41 -44.90
CA GLU A 241 27.37 2.94 -44.87
C GLU A 241 26.82 2.40 -43.54
N GLN A 242 26.34 1.14 -43.56
CA GLN A 242 25.54 0.52 -42.50
C GLN A 242 26.38 -0.40 -41.55
N PRO A 243 25.91 -1.55 -41.01
CA PRO A 243 26.15 -1.88 -39.60
C PRO A 243 27.24 -2.96 -39.42
N SER A 244 27.69 -3.18 -38.18
CA SER A 244 28.69 -4.21 -37.86
C SER A 244 28.42 -5.01 -36.59
N GLU A 245 27.56 -6.02 -36.73
CA GLU A 245 27.69 -7.38 -36.15
C GLU A 245 27.01 -8.35 -37.14
N PRO A 246 27.33 -9.66 -37.19
CA PRO A 246 28.14 -10.46 -36.25
C PRO A 246 29.24 -11.32 -36.91
N GLU A 247 30.12 -11.95 -36.11
CA GLU A 247 30.82 -13.18 -36.55
C GLU A 247 30.49 -14.39 -35.66
N VAL A 248 30.08 -15.47 -36.34
CA VAL A 248 29.76 -16.77 -35.76
C VAL A 248 30.90 -17.73 -36.08
N ILE A 249 31.74 -18.06 -35.10
CA ILE A 249 32.75 -19.11 -35.29
C ILE A 249 32.05 -20.46 -35.38
N SER A 250 32.04 -21.02 -36.60
CA SER A 250 31.45 -22.32 -36.87
C SER A 250 32.48 -23.45 -36.81
N ARG A 251 32.06 -24.56 -36.20
CA ARG A 251 32.54 -25.95 -36.31
C ARG A 251 33.86 -26.20 -37.05
N ARG A 252 34.77 -26.90 -36.37
CA ARG A 252 35.53 -27.99 -37.01
C ARG A 252 35.23 -29.30 -36.29
N ARG A 253 34.56 -30.20 -37.01
CA ARG A 253 34.43 -31.62 -36.67
C ARG A 253 35.25 -32.35 -37.73
N SER A 254 36.22 -33.12 -37.28
CA SER A 254 36.91 -34.14 -38.07
C SER A 254 37.04 -35.33 -37.14
N ASP A 255 36.28 -36.37 -37.44
CA ASP A 255 36.55 -37.73 -37.00
C ASP A 255 37.82 -38.24 -37.75
N ASP A 256 38.18 -39.52 -37.60
CA ASP A 256 39.46 -40.19 -37.97
C ASP A 256 40.53 -40.13 -36.85
N ASP A 257 41.20 -41.22 -36.41
CA ASP A 257 40.88 -42.67 -36.39
C ASP A 257 41.91 -43.37 -35.44
N ASP A 258 41.76 -44.69 -35.24
CA ASP A 258 42.79 -45.67 -34.80
C ASP A 258 43.31 -45.80 -33.32
N GLU A 259 43.03 -47.01 -32.79
CA GLU A 259 43.91 -48.00 -32.11
C GLU A 259 44.63 -47.75 -30.74
N ASP A 260 44.28 -48.63 -29.79
CA ASP A 260 45.10 -49.39 -28.82
C ASP A 260 46.22 -48.76 -27.94
N GLU A 261 45.97 -48.73 -26.61
CA GLU A 261 46.77 -49.46 -25.58
C GLU A 261 46.01 -49.62 -24.24
#